data_AF-A0A8B8NBV6-F1
#
_entry.id   AF-A0A8B8NBV6-F1
#
_cell.length_a   1.000
_cell.length_b   1.000
_cell.length_c   1.000
_cell.angle_alpha   90.00
_cell.angle_beta   90.00
_cell.angle_gamma   90.00
#
_symmetry.space_group_name_H-M   'P 1'
#
loop_
_entity.id
_entity.type
_entity.pdbx_description
1 polymer ?
#
loop_
_entity_poly.entity_id
_entity_poly.type
_entity_poly.pdbx_seq_one_letter_code
_entity_poly.pdbx_strand_id
1 'polypeptide(L)'
;MLPQSLAKCKYLEVLDISSNQIEDTFPRWLGKLPELQVLILRSNNFKGLLDIPKGANLFSKLRILDLSRNNFGGPLPPNLITNLRGMMNGRKEQEKSLYMTRSFQLASYENSVTVMMKGVETKLVKILYICTTLDLSHNFFQGDIPGVFGYLHSLKGLNLSHNHLTGSIPATLGSLTNLEALDLSSNKLNGEVPRVLGDLASLGYLNLSKNQLTGRIPQDKQLSTFSSNSFSGNPGLCGTPLPKACPRDAPPPSSSTFDRDGHESWFKQKAMWIGYASGIIIGISIAYIAFETGRPRWLVRGVRMLEIRTAEWMKKANGKAIKFH
;
A
#
# COMPACT_ATOMS: atom_id res chain seq x y z
N MET A 1 11.82 29.00 -15.67
CA MET A 1 10.46 29.57 -15.68
C MET A 1 9.67 29.11 -16.89
N LEU A 2 8.35 28.97 -16.74
CA LEU A 2 7.46 28.57 -17.83
C LEU A 2 7.07 29.76 -18.72
N PRO A 3 7.06 29.60 -20.06
CA PRO A 3 6.70 30.68 -20.95
C PRO A 3 5.19 30.96 -20.89
N GLN A 4 4.84 32.21 -20.59
CA GLN A 4 3.45 32.68 -20.51
C GLN A 4 2.68 32.55 -21.83
N SER A 5 3.37 32.39 -22.96
CA SER A 5 2.75 32.13 -24.26
C SER A 5 1.91 30.85 -24.28
N LEU A 6 2.18 29.88 -23.40
CA LEU A 6 1.36 28.66 -23.24
C LEU A 6 -0.08 28.98 -22.84
N ALA A 7 -0.35 30.12 -22.20
CA ALA A 7 -1.71 30.56 -21.90
C ALA A 7 -2.57 30.79 -23.16
N LYS A 8 -1.94 30.92 -24.34
CA LYS A 8 -2.62 31.06 -25.63
C LYS A 8 -3.01 29.71 -26.27
N CYS A 9 -2.53 28.59 -25.74
CA CYS A 9 -2.76 27.25 -26.27
C CYS A 9 -4.15 26.72 -25.87
N LYS A 10 -5.22 27.28 -26.45
CA LYS A 10 -6.62 26.98 -26.08
C LYS A 10 -7.03 25.51 -26.23
N TYR A 11 -6.32 24.74 -27.04
CA TYR A 11 -6.57 23.31 -27.28
C TYR A 11 -5.56 22.41 -26.56
N LEU A 12 -4.75 22.94 -25.64
CA LEU A 12 -3.78 22.15 -24.90
C LEU A 12 -4.51 21.24 -23.90
N GLU A 13 -4.43 19.94 -24.13
CA GLU A 13 -5.06 18.94 -23.25
C GLU A 13 -4.07 18.28 -22.28
N VAL A 14 -2.82 18.14 -22.72
CA VAL A 14 -1.72 17.53 -21.96
C VAL A 14 -0.55 18.49 -21.95
N LEU A 15 -0.05 18.78 -20.75
CA LEU A 15 1.26 19.39 -20.55
C LEU A 15 2.10 18.48 -19.67
N ASP A 16 3.09 17.84 -20.28
CA ASP A 16 4.14 17.11 -19.58
C ASP A 16 5.47 17.80 -19.82
N ILE A 17 6.03 18.33 -18.74
CA ILE A 17 7.35 18.98 -18.69
C ILE A 17 8.19 18.39 -17.56
N SER A 18 7.91 17.13 -17.23
CA SER A 18 8.61 16.43 -16.17
C SER A 18 10.10 16.29 -16.44
N SER A 19 10.87 16.06 -15.37
CA SER A 19 12.30 15.73 -15.45
C SER A 19 13.12 16.82 -16.14
N ASN A 20 12.88 18.07 -15.75
CA ASN A 20 13.62 19.24 -16.19
C ASN A 20 14.21 19.99 -14.98
N GLN A 21 14.92 21.09 -15.23
CA GLN A 21 15.48 21.94 -14.18
C GLN A 21 14.66 23.24 -13.99
N ILE A 22 13.35 23.20 -14.28
CA ILE A 22 12.52 24.41 -14.28
C ILE A 22 12.38 24.93 -12.86
N GLU A 23 12.93 26.12 -12.65
CA GLU A 23 12.69 26.91 -11.46
C GLU A 23 11.58 27.93 -11.73
N ASP A 24 10.49 27.83 -10.97
CA ASP A 24 9.33 28.72 -11.02
C ASP A 24 8.42 28.50 -9.80
N THR A 25 7.33 29.25 -9.72
CA THR A 25 6.20 28.97 -8.80
C THR A 25 5.10 28.18 -9.51
N PHE A 26 4.09 27.72 -8.76
CA PHE A 26 2.98 26.97 -9.36
C PHE A 26 2.25 27.82 -10.43
N PRO A 27 2.21 27.36 -11.70
CA PRO A 27 1.66 28.14 -12.82
C PRO A 27 0.12 28.17 -12.81
N ARG A 28 -0.47 28.90 -11.86
CA ARG A 28 -1.94 29.02 -11.66
C ARG A 28 -2.69 29.42 -12.94
N TRP A 29 -2.03 30.20 -13.81
CA TRP A 29 -2.58 30.66 -15.09
C TRP A 29 -2.86 29.54 -16.08
N LEU A 30 -2.18 28.38 -15.98
CA LEU A 30 -2.51 27.19 -16.77
C LEU A 30 -3.93 26.69 -16.48
N GLY A 31 -4.45 26.97 -15.28
CA GLY A 31 -5.81 26.59 -14.90
C GLY A 31 -6.91 27.30 -15.69
N LYS A 32 -6.58 28.36 -16.45
CA LYS A 32 -7.50 29.03 -17.37
C LYS A 32 -7.65 28.30 -18.71
N LEU A 33 -6.77 27.34 -19.02
CA LEU A 33 -6.83 26.60 -20.27
C LEU A 33 -8.05 25.67 -20.25
N PRO A 34 -8.99 25.81 -21.22
CA PRO A 34 -10.30 25.20 -21.13
C PRO A 34 -10.28 23.69 -21.38
N GLU A 35 -9.22 23.16 -22.01
CA GLU A 35 -9.11 21.75 -22.38
C GLU A 35 -8.05 20.99 -21.57
N LEU A 36 -7.33 21.65 -20.65
CA LEU A 36 -6.24 21.04 -19.91
C LEU A 36 -6.75 19.96 -18.95
N GLN A 37 -6.34 18.72 -19.21
CA GLN A 37 -6.75 17.51 -18.48
C GLN A 37 -5.59 16.84 -17.75
N VAL A 38 -4.38 16.95 -18.29
CA VAL A 38 -3.17 16.34 -17.73
C VAL A 38 -2.12 17.42 -17.52
N LEU A 39 -1.66 17.58 -16.29
CA LEU A 39 -0.58 18.49 -15.92
C LEU A 39 0.48 17.73 -15.13
N ILE A 40 1.66 17.59 -15.72
CA ILE A 40 2.80 16.89 -15.12
C ILE A 40 3.98 17.84 -15.05
N LEU A 41 4.31 18.22 -13.81
CA LEU A 41 5.43 19.08 -13.46
C LEU A 41 6.51 18.32 -12.69
N ARG A 42 6.41 16.98 -12.62
CA ARG A 42 7.27 16.09 -11.83
C ARG A 42 8.77 16.37 -12.02
N SER A 43 9.57 16.21 -10.97
CA SER A 43 11.04 16.25 -11.07
C SER A 43 11.53 17.57 -11.69
N ASN A 44 11.20 18.67 -11.04
CA ASN A 44 11.63 20.03 -11.38
C ASN A 44 12.00 20.80 -10.09
N ASN A 45 12.24 22.10 -10.19
CA ASN A 45 12.56 22.98 -9.07
C ASN A 45 11.40 23.94 -8.75
N PHE A 46 10.13 23.54 -8.99
CA PHE A 46 9.00 24.40 -8.67
C PHE A 46 8.86 24.60 -7.16
N LYS A 47 8.59 25.83 -6.72
CA LYS A 47 8.61 26.20 -5.29
C LYS A 47 7.46 27.11 -4.88
N GLY A 48 7.37 27.36 -3.57
CA GLY A 48 6.36 28.23 -2.98
C GLY A 48 5.04 27.51 -2.68
N LEU A 49 3.98 28.30 -2.50
CA LEU A 49 2.66 27.81 -2.09
C LEU A 49 1.80 27.44 -3.31
N LEU A 50 1.08 26.32 -3.21
CA LEU A 50 0.01 25.93 -4.16
C LEU A 50 -1.30 26.70 -3.92
N ASP A 51 -1.22 27.96 -3.52
CA ASP A 51 -2.42 28.73 -3.23
C ASP A 51 -3.23 29.02 -4.51
N ILE A 52 -4.55 29.03 -4.41
CA ILE A 52 -5.48 29.43 -5.47
C ILE A 52 -6.56 30.27 -4.81
N PRO A 53 -6.92 31.44 -5.38
CA PRO A 53 -7.98 32.27 -4.84
C PRO A 53 -9.28 31.48 -4.67
N LYS A 54 -9.93 31.64 -3.52
CA LYS A 54 -11.22 31.00 -3.25
C LYS A 54 -12.23 31.38 -4.34
N GLY A 55 -12.95 30.41 -4.88
CA GLY A 55 -13.93 30.62 -5.95
C GLY A 55 -13.35 30.79 -7.36
N ALA A 56 -12.03 30.72 -7.54
CA ALA A 56 -11.42 30.74 -8.86
C ALA A 56 -11.74 29.44 -9.61
N ASN A 57 -12.50 29.51 -10.72
CA ASN A 57 -12.83 28.36 -11.56
C ASN A 57 -11.63 27.96 -12.45
N LEU A 58 -10.59 27.39 -11.84
CA LEU A 58 -9.34 26.98 -12.50
C LEU A 58 -9.21 25.45 -12.50
N PHE A 59 -8.55 24.88 -13.51
CA PHE A 59 -8.26 23.44 -13.58
C PHE A 59 -9.50 22.53 -13.53
N SER A 60 -10.66 23.02 -13.96
CA SER A 60 -11.94 22.31 -13.82
C SER A 60 -12.02 21.00 -14.59
N LYS A 61 -11.26 20.84 -15.68
CA LYS A 61 -11.18 19.59 -16.47
C LYS A 61 -10.03 18.68 -16.06
N LEU A 62 -9.18 19.10 -15.12
CA LEU A 62 -7.99 18.34 -14.76
C LEU A 62 -8.37 16.97 -14.18
N ARG A 63 -7.65 15.94 -14.63
CA ARG A 63 -7.82 14.54 -14.23
C ARG A 63 -6.53 13.94 -13.69
N ILE A 64 -5.39 14.36 -14.24
CA ILE A 64 -4.07 13.93 -13.79
C ILE A 64 -3.29 15.16 -13.38
N LEU A 65 -2.85 15.19 -12.14
CA LEU A 65 -1.96 16.21 -11.59
C LEU A 65 -0.79 15.52 -10.91
N ASP A 66 0.40 15.66 -11.50
CA ASP A 66 1.65 15.14 -10.93
C ASP A 66 2.60 16.33 -10.68
N LEU A 67 2.71 16.71 -9.41
CA LEU A 67 3.60 17.75 -8.91
C LEU A 67 4.76 17.15 -8.10
N SER A 68 4.96 15.83 -8.20
CA SER A 68 5.91 15.12 -7.36
C SER A 68 7.35 15.55 -7.59
N ARG A 69 8.23 15.36 -6.60
CA ARG A 69 9.67 15.66 -6.71
C ARG A 69 9.91 17.12 -7.12
N ASN A 70 9.41 18.03 -6.32
CA ASN A 70 9.59 19.48 -6.46
C ASN A 70 9.90 20.09 -5.09
N ASN A 71 9.94 21.42 -5.02
CA ASN A 71 10.24 22.19 -3.83
C ASN A 71 9.01 22.96 -3.29
N PHE A 72 7.79 22.48 -3.55
CA PHE A 72 6.58 23.11 -3.01
C PHE A 72 6.53 22.97 -1.50
N GLY A 73 6.01 24.00 -0.81
CA GLY A 73 5.92 24.03 0.64
C GLY A 73 4.60 24.59 1.14
N GLY A 74 4.51 24.76 2.46
CA GLY A 74 3.30 25.24 3.14
C GLY A 74 2.18 24.18 3.20
N PRO A 75 0.96 24.57 3.57
CA PRO A 75 -0.16 23.64 3.69
C PRO A 75 -0.61 23.09 2.34
N LEU A 76 -1.16 21.87 2.35
CA LEU A 76 -1.90 21.37 1.20
C LEU A 76 -3.04 22.33 0.83
N PRO A 77 -3.32 22.57 -0.47
CA PRO A 77 -4.15 23.69 -0.91
C PRO A 77 -5.65 23.33 -1.05
N PRO A 78 -6.51 23.51 -0.03
CA PRO A 78 -7.92 23.11 -0.12
C PRO A 78 -8.66 23.77 -1.30
N ASN A 79 -8.34 25.03 -1.61
CA ASN A 79 -8.98 25.76 -2.71
C ASN A 79 -8.64 25.16 -4.09
N LEU A 80 -7.41 24.68 -4.30
CA LEU A 80 -7.05 23.96 -5.53
C LEU A 80 -7.85 22.66 -5.61
N ILE A 81 -7.88 21.88 -4.52
CA ILE A 81 -8.57 20.58 -4.46
C ILE A 81 -10.06 20.73 -4.76
N THR A 82 -10.74 21.73 -4.19
CA THR A 82 -12.17 21.99 -4.45
C THR A 82 -12.50 22.40 -5.89
N ASN A 83 -11.49 22.77 -6.68
CA ASN A 83 -11.66 23.16 -8.08
C ASN A 83 -11.44 22.01 -9.08
N LEU A 84 -10.93 20.86 -8.63
CA LEU A 84 -10.65 19.69 -9.48
C LEU A 84 -11.94 18.93 -9.84
N ARG A 85 -12.89 19.61 -10.49
CA ARG A 85 -14.22 19.07 -10.83
C ARG A 85 -14.14 17.79 -11.68
N GLY A 86 -13.14 17.71 -12.56
CA GLY A 86 -12.85 16.51 -13.36
C GLY A 86 -12.47 15.27 -12.53
N MET A 87 -12.04 15.45 -11.29
CA MET A 87 -11.76 14.38 -10.32
C MET A 87 -12.91 14.17 -9.32
N MET A 88 -13.84 15.12 -9.18
CA MET A 88 -15.01 15.00 -8.30
C MET A 88 -16.15 14.22 -8.97
N ASN A 89 -16.51 14.59 -10.20
CA ASN A 89 -17.66 14.03 -10.90
C ASN A 89 -17.21 13.00 -11.93
N GLY A 90 -17.31 11.72 -11.60
CA GLY A 90 -17.13 10.64 -12.56
C GLY A 90 -18.30 10.69 -13.52
N ARG A 91 -18.07 11.11 -14.77
CA ARG A 91 -19.13 11.12 -15.79
C ARG A 91 -19.70 9.70 -15.95
N LYS A 92 -20.89 9.47 -15.39
CA LYS A 92 -21.85 8.49 -15.90
C LYS A 92 -22.59 9.19 -17.04
N GLU A 93 -22.07 9.16 -18.27
CA GLU A 93 -22.83 9.37 -19.51
C GLU A 93 -21.86 9.46 -20.71
N GLN A 94 -21.88 8.42 -21.54
CA GLN A 94 -22.35 8.50 -22.92
C GLN A 94 -21.86 9.63 -23.85
N GLU A 95 -20.69 10.24 -23.64
CA GLU A 95 -20.05 11.07 -24.66
C GLU A 95 -19.10 10.24 -25.54
N LYS A 96 -19.66 9.77 -26.66
CA LYS A 96 -18.96 9.38 -27.89
C LYS A 96 -18.06 10.53 -28.37
N SER A 97 -16.88 10.70 -27.79
CA SER A 97 -15.72 11.37 -28.40
C SER A 97 -14.45 11.13 -27.58
N LEU A 98 -14.25 9.91 -27.07
CA LEU A 98 -13.18 9.60 -26.10
C LEU A 98 -11.78 9.49 -26.69
N TYR A 99 -11.56 9.97 -27.91
CA TYR A 99 -10.22 10.06 -28.46
C TYR A 99 -9.69 11.47 -28.23
N MET A 100 -8.52 11.57 -27.60
CA MET A 100 -7.61 12.70 -27.79
C MET A 100 -7.01 12.67 -29.21
N THR A 101 -7.82 12.35 -30.21
CA THR A 101 -7.47 12.30 -31.61
C THR A 101 -8.48 13.20 -32.32
N ARG A 102 -8.25 14.51 -32.22
CA ARG A 102 -8.72 15.37 -33.31
C ARG A 102 -7.96 14.92 -34.55
N SER A 103 -8.65 14.19 -35.42
CA SER A 103 -8.15 13.87 -36.75
C SER A 103 -8.06 15.17 -37.56
N PHE A 104 -7.00 15.94 -37.36
CA PHE A 104 -6.42 16.65 -38.49
C PHE A 104 -5.85 15.56 -39.41
N GLN A 105 -6.09 15.65 -40.71
CA GLN A 105 -5.75 14.64 -41.73
C GLN A 105 -4.24 14.34 -41.90
N LEU A 106 -3.39 14.64 -40.91
CA LEU A 106 -2.00 14.24 -40.82
C LEU A 106 -1.71 13.66 -39.43
N ALA A 107 -1.28 12.39 -39.40
CA ALA A 107 -0.69 11.66 -38.28
C ALA A 107 -1.53 11.56 -36.97
N SER A 108 -2.01 10.35 -36.66
CA SER A 108 -2.54 10.02 -35.34
C SER A 108 -1.43 10.19 -34.28
N TYR A 109 -1.48 11.27 -33.49
CA TYR A 109 -0.64 11.41 -32.30
C TYR A 109 -1.03 10.34 -31.28
N GLU A 110 -0.19 9.32 -31.10
CA GLU A 110 -0.28 8.40 -29.98
C GLU A 110 0.28 9.07 -28.71
N ASN A 111 -0.52 9.93 -28.07
CA ASN A 111 -0.09 10.55 -26.82
C ASN A 111 0.03 9.47 -25.73
N SER A 112 1.25 9.29 -25.23
CA SER A 112 1.56 8.49 -24.05
C SER A 112 2.19 9.37 -22.99
N VAL A 113 1.87 9.12 -21.73
CA VAL A 113 2.34 9.92 -20.60
C VAL A 113 2.84 9.01 -19.50
N THR A 114 4.00 9.30 -18.93
CA THR A 114 4.56 8.51 -17.82
C THR A 114 4.21 9.16 -16.49
N VAL A 115 3.35 8.51 -15.72
CA VAL A 115 2.94 8.95 -14.37
C VAL A 115 3.56 8.06 -13.30
N MET A 116 3.72 8.56 -12.08
CA MET A 116 3.99 7.71 -10.92
C MET A 116 2.68 7.14 -10.38
N MET A 117 2.57 5.82 -10.30
CA MET A 117 1.41 5.13 -9.76
C MET A 117 1.88 3.99 -8.86
N LYS A 118 1.35 3.93 -7.63
CA LYS A 118 1.67 2.84 -6.68
C LYS A 118 3.19 2.69 -6.45
N GLY A 119 3.93 3.80 -6.49
CA GLY A 119 5.40 3.81 -6.36
C GLY A 119 6.18 3.35 -7.60
N VAL A 120 5.53 3.19 -8.76
CA VAL A 120 6.16 2.72 -10.01
C VAL A 120 5.88 3.70 -11.15
N GLU A 121 6.88 3.98 -11.98
CA GLU A 121 6.68 4.74 -13.22
C GLU A 121 5.86 3.91 -14.20
N THR A 122 4.66 4.38 -14.50
CA THR A 122 3.70 3.71 -15.38
C THR A 122 3.48 4.55 -16.62
N LYS A 123 3.82 3.99 -17.79
CA LYS A 123 3.54 4.61 -19.07
C LYS A 123 2.08 4.37 -19.45
N LEU A 124 1.27 5.42 -19.39
CA LEU A 124 -0.10 5.43 -19.89
C LEU A 124 -0.04 5.62 -21.40
N VAL A 125 -0.21 4.55 -22.17
CA VAL A 125 -0.29 4.57 -23.63
C VAL A 125 -1.76 4.70 -24.02
N LYS A 126 -2.08 5.64 -24.93
CA LYS A 126 -3.46 5.99 -25.31
C LYS A 126 -4.26 6.41 -24.07
N ILE A 127 -4.25 7.71 -23.74
CA ILE A 127 -4.89 8.38 -22.58
C ILE A 127 -6.36 7.96 -22.30
N LEU A 128 -7.00 7.22 -23.22
CA LEU A 128 -8.14 6.34 -23.00
C LEU A 128 -7.97 5.44 -21.77
N TYR A 129 -8.38 5.95 -20.61
CA TYR A 129 -9.69 5.66 -20.01
C TYR A 129 -9.62 6.15 -18.55
N ILE A 130 -10.34 7.23 -18.24
CA ILE A 130 -10.87 7.62 -16.92
C ILE A 130 -9.90 7.70 -15.72
N CYS A 131 -8.59 7.60 -15.94
CA CYS A 131 -7.64 7.60 -14.84
C CYS A 131 -7.57 9.00 -14.22
N THR A 132 -7.89 9.08 -12.93
CA THR A 132 -7.76 10.30 -12.14
C THR A 132 -6.76 10.07 -11.03
N THR A 133 -5.67 10.84 -11.07
CA THR A 133 -4.57 10.72 -10.12
C THR A 133 -4.09 12.07 -9.66
N LEU A 134 -3.70 12.11 -8.38
CA LEU A 134 -3.11 13.25 -7.74
C LEU A 134 -1.85 12.80 -7.01
N ASP A 135 -0.70 13.25 -7.52
CA ASP A 135 0.60 13.00 -6.91
C ASP A 135 1.25 14.32 -6.49
N LEU A 136 1.39 14.48 -5.17
CA LEU A 136 2.05 15.61 -4.51
C LEU A 136 3.26 15.16 -3.69
N SER A 137 3.74 13.93 -3.94
CA SER A 137 4.81 13.32 -3.16
C SER A 137 6.17 13.99 -3.34
N HIS A 138 7.12 13.72 -2.44
CA HIS A 138 8.48 14.26 -2.52
C HIS A 138 8.49 15.79 -2.67
N ASN A 139 7.87 16.47 -1.72
CA ASN A 139 7.83 17.93 -1.60
C ASN A 139 8.04 18.32 -0.12
N PHE A 140 7.82 19.59 0.21
CA PHE A 140 7.94 20.12 1.57
C PHE A 140 6.58 20.53 2.16
N PHE A 141 5.47 19.89 1.75
CA PHE A 141 4.14 20.20 2.28
C PHE A 141 4.06 19.91 3.79
N GLN A 142 3.34 20.75 4.51
CA GLN A 142 3.21 20.76 5.98
C GLN A 142 1.74 20.85 6.41
N GLY A 143 1.50 20.73 7.71
CA GLY A 143 0.14 20.80 8.26
C GLY A 143 -0.69 19.56 7.95
N ASP A 144 -1.99 19.66 8.21
CA ASP A 144 -2.90 18.52 8.14
C ASP A 144 -3.32 18.21 6.71
N ILE A 145 -3.75 16.97 6.47
CA ILE A 145 -4.44 16.60 5.23
C ILE A 145 -5.85 17.19 5.28
N PRO A 146 -6.22 18.11 4.38
CA PRO A 146 -7.55 18.70 4.38
C PRO A 146 -8.64 17.67 4.07
N GLY A 147 -9.75 17.70 4.81
CA GLY A 147 -10.87 16.77 4.59
C GLY A 147 -11.49 16.85 3.19
N VAL A 148 -11.29 17.96 2.47
CA VAL A 148 -11.81 18.20 1.11
C VAL A 148 -11.27 17.23 0.05
N PHE A 149 -10.16 16.53 0.34
CA PHE A 149 -9.70 15.43 -0.53
C PHE A 149 -10.77 14.34 -0.68
N GLY A 150 -11.62 14.14 0.33
CA GLY A 150 -12.73 13.19 0.29
C GLY A 150 -13.83 13.50 -0.74
N TYR A 151 -13.80 14.67 -1.38
CA TYR A 151 -14.75 15.04 -2.45
C TYR A 151 -14.29 14.61 -3.85
N LEU A 152 -13.06 14.11 -4.01
CA LEU A 152 -12.52 13.66 -5.29
C LEU A 152 -13.01 12.24 -5.63
N HIS A 153 -14.33 12.00 -5.71
CA HIS A 153 -14.91 10.65 -5.77
C HIS A 153 -14.49 9.80 -6.97
N SER A 154 -13.92 10.40 -8.03
CA SER A 154 -13.40 9.64 -9.18
C SER A 154 -11.98 9.13 -8.97
N LEU A 155 -11.26 9.70 -7.99
CA LEU A 155 -9.82 9.52 -7.79
C LEU A 155 -9.46 8.05 -7.63
N LYS A 156 -8.52 7.59 -8.46
CA LYS A 156 -7.98 6.23 -8.42
C LYS A 156 -6.66 6.14 -7.67
N GLY A 157 -5.85 7.21 -7.71
CA GLY A 157 -4.56 7.25 -7.05
C GLY A 157 -4.33 8.55 -6.31
N LEU A 158 -3.98 8.45 -5.02
CA LEU A 158 -3.56 9.56 -4.19
C LEU A 158 -2.19 9.26 -3.59
N ASN A 159 -1.20 10.09 -3.90
CA ASN A 159 0.15 9.99 -3.35
C ASN A 159 0.55 11.31 -2.70
N LEU A 160 0.66 11.30 -1.37
CA LEU A 160 1.10 12.41 -0.54
C LEU A 160 2.39 12.07 0.23
N SER A 161 3.06 10.98 -0.15
CA SER A 161 4.22 10.45 0.56
C SER A 161 5.43 11.41 0.52
N HIS A 162 6.39 11.20 1.40
CA HIS A 162 7.63 11.99 1.43
C HIS A 162 7.37 13.51 1.51
N ASN A 163 6.61 13.91 2.53
CA ASN A 163 6.34 15.30 2.87
C ASN A 163 6.53 15.50 4.39
N HIS A 164 6.10 16.65 4.93
CA HIS A 164 6.13 16.97 6.36
C HIS A 164 4.72 17.10 6.94
N LEU A 165 3.74 16.36 6.39
CA LEU A 165 2.33 16.43 6.80
C LEU A 165 2.15 15.92 8.23
N THR A 166 1.28 16.57 8.99
CA THR A 166 0.97 16.31 10.40
C THR A 166 -0.51 15.98 10.59
N GLY A 167 -0.93 15.83 11.85
CA GLY A 167 -2.33 15.58 12.20
C GLY A 167 -2.77 14.16 11.86
N SER A 168 -4.06 13.90 12.05
CA SER A 168 -4.66 12.58 11.79
C SER A 168 -5.01 12.39 10.32
N ILE A 169 -5.03 11.13 9.87
CA ILE A 169 -5.61 10.78 8.57
C ILE A 169 -7.11 11.10 8.60
N PRO A 170 -7.64 11.97 7.70
CA PRO A 170 -9.05 12.32 7.72
C PRO A 170 -9.95 11.14 7.37
N ALA A 171 -10.98 10.90 8.18
CA ALA A 171 -11.98 9.87 7.90
C ALA A 171 -12.73 10.12 6.57
N THR A 172 -12.78 11.36 6.08
CA THR A 172 -13.39 11.70 4.78
C THR A 172 -12.72 11.02 3.59
N LEU A 173 -11.46 10.56 3.72
CA LEU A 173 -10.82 9.74 2.69
C LEU A 173 -11.55 8.40 2.44
N GLY A 174 -12.33 7.92 3.41
CA GLY A 174 -13.23 6.77 3.23
C GLY A 174 -14.35 7.00 2.20
N SER A 175 -14.58 8.25 1.75
CA SER A 175 -15.55 8.58 0.69
C SER A 175 -15.02 8.36 -0.74
N LEU A 176 -13.74 8.01 -0.89
CA LEU A 176 -13.07 7.80 -2.17
C LEU A 176 -13.25 6.37 -2.68
N THR A 177 -14.50 5.96 -2.93
CA THR A 177 -14.85 4.55 -3.20
C THR A 177 -14.17 3.94 -4.44
N ASN A 178 -13.69 4.77 -5.37
CA ASN A 178 -12.94 4.34 -6.57
C ASN A 178 -11.41 4.30 -6.37
N LEU A 179 -10.92 4.62 -5.17
CA LEU A 179 -9.49 4.71 -4.89
C LEU A 179 -8.85 3.33 -4.94
N GLU A 180 -7.84 3.18 -5.78
CA GLU A 180 -7.07 1.95 -5.99
C GLU A 180 -5.70 2.00 -5.32
N ALA A 181 -5.17 3.19 -5.08
CA ALA A 181 -3.86 3.41 -4.50
C ALA A 181 -3.84 4.61 -3.55
N LEU A 182 -3.39 4.38 -2.32
CA LEU A 182 -3.16 5.41 -1.32
C LEU A 182 -1.76 5.29 -0.74
N ASP A 183 -0.93 6.30 -0.95
CA ASP A 183 0.39 6.40 -0.30
C ASP A 183 0.48 7.68 0.54
N LEU A 184 0.57 7.50 1.85
CA LEU A 184 0.75 8.55 2.85
C LEU A 184 2.08 8.37 3.61
N SER A 185 2.96 7.49 3.14
CA SER A 185 4.16 7.10 3.86
C SER A 185 5.20 8.22 3.97
N SER A 186 6.13 8.09 4.91
CA SER A 186 7.22 9.06 5.11
C SER A 186 6.69 10.49 5.34
N ASN A 187 5.82 10.62 6.35
CA ASN A 187 5.27 11.89 6.84
C ASN A 187 5.36 11.93 8.38
N LYS A 188 4.66 12.88 9.02
CA LYS A 188 4.56 13.02 10.48
C LYS A 188 3.11 12.84 10.95
N LEU A 189 2.31 12.05 10.22
CA LEU A 189 0.90 11.80 10.54
C LEU A 189 0.78 11.05 11.87
N ASN A 190 -0.22 11.38 12.67
CA ASN A 190 -0.46 10.82 14.00
C ASN A 190 -1.91 10.36 14.18
N GLY A 191 -2.28 9.96 15.39
CA GLY A 191 -3.61 9.41 15.68
C GLY A 191 -3.77 7.96 15.19
N GLU A 192 -5.01 7.48 15.17
CA GLU A 192 -5.34 6.10 14.76
C GLU A 192 -5.56 5.99 13.25
N VAL A 193 -5.38 4.78 12.70
CA VAL A 193 -5.78 4.48 11.32
C VAL A 193 -7.31 4.46 11.23
N PRO A 194 -7.96 5.33 10.43
CA PRO A 194 -9.42 5.37 10.34
C PRO A 194 -9.96 4.05 9.76
N ARG A 195 -10.87 3.39 10.49
CA ARG A 195 -11.48 2.11 10.06
C ARG A 195 -12.19 2.20 8.71
N VAL A 196 -12.75 3.38 8.40
CA VAL A 196 -13.43 3.69 7.13
C VAL A 196 -12.54 3.52 5.90
N LEU A 197 -11.20 3.51 6.04
CA LEU A 197 -10.31 3.15 4.94
C LEU A 197 -10.46 1.69 4.53
N GLY A 198 -10.92 0.81 5.44
CA GLY A 198 -11.24 -0.58 5.15
C GLY A 198 -12.48 -0.75 4.27
N ASP A 199 -13.32 0.28 4.16
CA ASP A 199 -14.53 0.26 3.31
C ASP A 199 -14.20 0.50 1.82
N LEU A 200 -12.97 0.91 1.51
CA LEU A 200 -12.51 1.16 0.15
C LEU A 200 -12.23 -0.15 -0.59
N ALA A 201 -13.28 -0.80 -1.10
CA ALA A 201 -13.20 -2.12 -1.74
C ALA A 201 -12.26 -2.19 -2.96
N SER A 202 -12.02 -1.06 -3.65
CA SER A 202 -11.10 -0.99 -4.79
C SER A 202 -9.63 -0.80 -4.39
N LEU A 203 -9.32 -0.53 -3.12
CA LEU A 203 -7.99 -0.15 -2.66
C LEU A 203 -7.04 -1.36 -2.71
N GLY A 204 -6.23 -1.45 -3.76
CA GLY A 204 -5.26 -2.53 -3.94
C GLY A 204 -3.86 -2.21 -3.43
N TYR A 205 -3.56 -0.93 -3.17
CA TYR A 205 -2.28 -0.49 -2.65
C TYR A 205 -2.49 0.51 -1.51
N LEU A 206 -1.91 0.22 -0.35
CA LEU A 206 -1.88 1.10 0.81
C LEU A 206 -0.47 1.17 1.36
N ASN A 207 0.03 2.37 1.61
CA ASN A 207 1.28 2.57 2.32
C ASN A 207 1.16 3.72 3.33
N LEU A 208 1.16 3.37 4.61
CA LEU A 208 1.11 4.28 5.76
C LEU A 208 2.43 4.26 6.56
N SER A 209 3.48 3.63 6.01
CA SER A 209 4.73 3.41 6.71
C SER A 209 5.46 4.71 7.04
N LYS A 210 6.36 4.67 8.03
CA LYS A 210 7.21 5.81 8.42
C LYS A 210 6.39 7.06 8.76
N ASN A 211 5.50 6.91 9.73
CA ASN A 211 4.69 7.98 10.31
C ASN A 211 4.74 7.89 11.85
N GLN A 212 3.88 8.64 12.53
CA GLN A 212 3.72 8.62 13.99
C GLN A 212 2.33 8.09 14.38
N LEU A 213 1.77 7.18 13.57
CA LEU A 213 0.45 6.58 13.82
C LEU A 213 0.48 5.72 15.09
N THR A 214 -0.67 5.65 15.74
CA THR A 214 -0.85 5.03 17.06
C THR A 214 -2.07 4.11 17.07
N GLY A 215 -2.14 3.23 18.07
CA GLY A 215 -3.31 2.37 18.28
C GLY A 215 -3.24 1.05 17.52
N ARG A 216 -4.33 0.27 17.63
CA ARG A 216 -4.45 -1.05 17.01
C ARG A 216 -4.78 -0.90 15.53
N ILE A 217 -4.07 -1.61 14.66
CA ILE A 217 -4.39 -1.65 13.23
C ILE A 217 -5.75 -2.33 13.04
N PRO A 218 -6.74 -1.64 12.43
CA PRO A 218 -8.06 -2.24 12.19
C PRO A 218 -7.93 -3.51 11.34
N GLN A 219 -8.55 -4.61 11.80
CA GLN A 219 -8.59 -5.89 11.09
C GLN A 219 -9.85 -6.05 10.25
N ASP A 220 -10.44 -4.93 9.83
CA ASP A 220 -11.72 -4.91 9.14
C ASP A 220 -11.51 -4.83 7.63
N LYS A 221 -12.23 -5.68 6.88
CA LYS A 221 -12.37 -5.59 5.41
C LYS A 221 -11.02 -5.46 4.70
N GLN A 222 -10.84 -4.43 3.87
CA GLN A 222 -9.65 -4.25 3.04
C GLN A 222 -8.38 -3.98 3.86
N LEU A 223 -8.47 -3.43 5.08
CA LEU A 223 -7.28 -3.12 5.87
C LEU A 223 -6.54 -4.39 6.33
N SER A 224 -7.27 -5.49 6.52
CA SER A 224 -6.69 -6.79 6.90
C SER A 224 -5.85 -7.45 5.81
N THR A 225 -6.00 -7.05 4.54
CA THR A 225 -5.30 -7.67 3.41
C THR A 225 -3.89 -7.12 3.19
N PHE A 226 -3.55 -6.00 3.81
CA PHE A 226 -2.25 -5.35 3.62
C PHE A 226 -1.18 -5.95 4.52
N SER A 227 0.05 -6.03 4.01
CA SER A 227 1.19 -6.59 4.74
C SER A 227 1.76 -5.61 5.77
N SER A 228 2.59 -6.14 6.67
CA SER A 228 3.31 -5.37 7.71
C SER A 228 4.11 -4.19 7.15
N ASN A 229 4.62 -4.28 5.92
CA ASN A 229 5.35 -3.21 5.25
C ASN A 229 4.53 -1.92 5.17
N SER A 230 3.23 -2.04 4.90
CA SER A 230 2.29 -0.91 4.78
C SER A 230 2.15 -0.11 6.07
N PHE A 231 2.48 -0.69 7.22
CA PHE A 231 2.31 -0.07 8.54
C PHE A 231 3.64 0.13 9.28
N SER A 232 4.74 -0.38 8.73
CA SER A 232 6.08 -0.36 9.34
C SER A 232 6.58 1.05 9.64
N GLY A 233 7.50 1.20 10.61
CA GLY A 233 8.05 2.51 10.96
C GLY A 233 7.05 3.47 11.63
N ASN A 234 5.97 2.94 12.22
CA ASN A 234 5.06 3.66 13.11
C ASN A 234 5.24 3.15 14.54
N PRO A 235 5.95 3.87 15.43
CA PRO A 235 6.26 3.37 16.77
C PRO A 235 5.02 3.09 17.64
N GLY A 236 3.92 3.81 17.41
CA GLY A 236 2.69 3.70 18.20
C GLY A 236 1.71 2.64 17.71
N LEU A 237 1.89 2.07 16.51
CA LEU A 237 0.99 1.04 15.98
C LEU A 237 1.26 -0.32 16.62
N CYS A 238 0.21 -1.13 16.74
CA CYS A 238 0.26 -2.49 17.24
C CYS A 238 -0.84 -3.37 16.62
N GLY A 239 -0.76 -4.68 16.84
CA GLY A 239 -1.68 -5.67 16.29
C GLY A 239 -1.26 -6.16 14.91
N THR A 240 -1.89 -7.23 14.43
CA THR A 240 -1.67 -7.78 13.09
C THR A 240 -1.87 -6.68 12.04
N PRO A 241 -1.11 -6.66 10.93
CA PRO A 241 -0.04 -7.58 10.55
C PRO A 241 1.33 -7.29 11.20
N LEU A 242 1.44 -6.33 12.12
CA LEU A 242 2.72 -6.07 12.81
C LEU A 242 3.00 -7.15 13.88
N PRO A 243 4.28 -7.49 14.13
CA PRO A 243 4.64 -8.44 15.18
C PRO A 243 4.46 -7.87 16.60
N LYS A 244 4.21 -6.56 16.71
CA LYS A 244 4.05 -5.85 17.99
C LYS A 244 2.65 -6.08 18.56
N ALA A 245 2.55 -6.75 19.70
CA ALA A 245 1.29 -6.91 20.44
C ALA A 245 0.78 -5.56 20.99
N CYS A 246 -0.54 -5.43 21.13
CA CYS A 246 -1.13 -4.22 21.71
C CYS A 246 -1.10 -4.27 23.24
N PRO A 247 -0.90 -3.12 23.93
CA PRO A 247 -0.79 -3.08 25.40
C PRO A 247 -1.97 -3.68 26.15
N ARG A 248 -3.19 -3.62 25.59
CA ARG A 248 -4.39 -4.21 26.20
C ARG A 248 -4.47 -5.74 26.06
N ASP A 249 -3.68 -6.32 25.17
CA ASP A 249 -3.51 -7.76 25.05
C ASP A 249 -2.29 -8.26 25.86
N ALA A 250 -1.54 -7.34 26.51
CA ALA A 250 -0.47 -7.71 27.42
C ALA A 250 -1.11 -8.18 28.74
N PRO A 251 -0.71 -9.35 29.27
CA PRO A 251 -1.15 -9.75 30.60
C PRO A 251 -0.73 -8.67 31.63
N PRO A 252 -1.54 -8.41 32.67
CA PRO A 252 -1.21 -7.42 33.69
C PRO A 252 0.18 -7.74 34.29
N PRO A 253 0.95 -6.74 34.74
CA PRO A 253 2.18 -7.00 35.47
C PRO A 253 1.81 -7.84 36.69
N SER A 254 2.29 -9.08 36.74
CA SER A 254 2.05 -9.98 37.86
C SER A 254 2.71 -9.37 39.10
N SER A 255 1.87 -8.91 40.03
CA SER A 255 2.26 -8.85 41.43
C SER A 255 2.68 -10.26 41.84
N SER A 256 3.88 -10.37 42.39
CA SER A 256 4.51 -11.58 42.91
C SER A 256 3.56 -12.66 43.42
N THR A 257 3.35 -13.70 42.62
CA THR A 257 3.03 -15.04 43.11
C THR A 257 3.65 -16.05 42.15
N PHE A 258 4.66 -16.75 42.68
CA PHE A 258 5.30 -17.98 42.21
C PHE A 258 4.74 -18.64 40.93
N ASP A 259 5.63 -18.74 39.94
CA ASP A 259 5.48 -19.46 38.67
C ASP A 259 5.07 -20.93 38.84
N ARG A 260 4.02 -21.35 38.13
CA ARG A 260 3.78 -22.78 37.87
C ARG A 260 3.25 -23.12 36.48
N ASP A 261 3.57 -22.34 35.45
CA ASP A 261 3.24 -22.75 34.06
C ASP A 261 4.33 -22.44 33.00
N GLY A 262 5.39 -21.70 33.34
CA GLY A 262 6.52 -21.42 32.43
C GLY A 262 7.47 -22.60 32.19
N HIS A 263 7.41 -23.64 33.02
CA HIS A 263 8.33 -24.77 32.95
C HIS A 263 7.95 -25.77 31.84
N GLU A 264 6.69 -25.86 31.40
CA GLU A 264 6.34 -26.86 30.39
C GLU A 264 6.82 -26.49 28.98
N SER A 265 6.72 -25.22 28.59
CA SER A 265 7.06 -24.77 27.23
C SER A 265 8.57 -24.77 26.97
N TRP A 266 9.36 -24.31 27.94
CA TRP A 266 10.83 -24.30 27.87
C TRP A 266 11.41 -25.73 27.82
N PHE A 267 10.82 -26.66 28.56
CA PHE A 267 11.24 -28.06 28.54
C PHE A 267 10.83 -28.77 27.26
N LYS A 268 9.65 -28.47 26.69
CA LYS A 268 9.25 -28.99 25.37
C LYS A 268 10.20 -28.52 24.27
N GLN A 269 10.62 -27.25 24.30
CA GLN A 269 11.55 -26.70 23.31
C GLN A 269 12.95 -27.33 23.44
N LYS A 270 13.49 -27.50 24.66
CA LYS A 270 14.77 -28.21 24.88
C LYS A 270 14.71 -29.69 24.51
N ALA A 271 13.64 -30.39 24.87
CA ALA A 271 13.44 -31.81 24.52
C ALA A 271 13.37 -31.99 23.00
N MET A 272 12.72 -31.07 22.28
CA MET A 272 12.68 -31.06 20.82
C MET A 272 14.08 -30.88 20.21
N TRP A 273 14.87 -29.91 20.67
CA TRP A 273 16.24 -29.69 20.18
C TRP A 273 17.19 -30.85 20.51
N ILE A 274 17.08 -31.44 21.70
CA ILE A 274 17.85 -32.63 22.09
C ILE A 274 17.46 -33.83 21.22
N GLY A 275 16.17 -33.98 20.89
CA GLY A 275 15.66 -34.99 19.97
C GLY A 275 16.24 -34.85 18.56
N TYR A 276 16.22 -33.65 17.99
CA TYR A 276 16.81 -33.40 16.67
C TYR A 276 18.32 -33.63 16.63
N ALA A 277 19.06 -33.15 17.64
CA ALA A 277 20.50 -33.33 17.71
C ALA A 277 20.90 -34.80 17.86
N SER A 278 20.21 -35.56 18.73
CA SER A 278 20.50 -36.98 18.93
C SER A 278 20.11 -37.83 17.72
N GLY A 279 18.99 -37.52 17.05
CA GLY A 279 18.55 -38.22 15.84
C GLY A 279 19.50 -38.05 14.64
N ILE A 280 20.06 -36.85 14.46
CA ILE A 280 21.04 -36.58 13.38
C ILE A 280 22.32 -37.39 13.61
N ILE A 281 22.85 -37.41 14.84
CA ILE A 281 24.06 -38.16 15.17
C ILE A 281 23.84 -39.66 14.93
N ILE A 282 22.74 -40.22 15.43
CA ILE A 282 22.40 -41.63 15.24
C ILE A 282 22.22 -41.96 13.74
N GLY A 283 21.55 -41.08 12.99
CA GLY A 283 21.34 -41.24 11.55
C GLY A 283 22.65 -41.26 10.76
N ILE A 284 23.57 -40.35 11.07
CA ILE A 284 24.90 -40.28 10.45
C ILE A 284 25.72 -41.52 10.83
N SER A 285 25.68 -41.99 12.08
CA SER A 285 26.37 -43.21 12.51
C SER A 285 25.83 -44.46 11.82
N ILE A 286 24.51 -44.60 11.68
CA ILE A 286 23.89 -45.72 10.96
C ILE A 286 24.26 -45.68 9.48
N ALA A 287 24.24 -44.51 8.85
CA ALA A 287 24.64 -44.33 7.45
C ALA A 287 26.12 -44.66 7.22
N TYR A 288 27.00 -44.22 8.12
CA TYR A 288 28.43 -44.52 8.09
C TYR A 288 28.69 -46.03 8.22
N ILE A 289 28.06 -46.68 9.21
CA ILE A 289 28.17 -48.14 9.39
C ILE A 289 27.62 -48.89 8.17
N ALA A 290 26.50 -48.44 7.60
CA ALA A 290 25.91 -49.05 6.40
C ALA A 290 26.81 -48.90 5.15
N PHE A 291 27.53 -47.77 5.05
CA PHE A 291 28.46 -47.48 3.97
C PHE A 291 29.74 -48.33 4.07
N GLU A 292 30.31 -48.49 5.27
CA GLU A 292 31.51 -49.32 5.46
C GLU A 292 31.23 -50.84 5.38
N THR A 293 30.06 -51.29 5.85
CA THR A 293 29.78 -52.75 5.96
C THR A 293 29.01 -53.34 4.77
N GLY A 294 28.67 -52.53 3.77
CA GLY A 294 28.14 -52.98 2.46
C GLY A 294 26.78 -53.68 2.46
N ARG A 295 26.17 -53.95 3.63
CA ARG A 295 24.73 -54.28 3.90
C ARG A 295 24.56 -54.80 5.34
N PRO A 296 24.07 -54.00 6.30
CA PRO A 296 23.90 -54.46 7.69
C PRO A 296 22.71 -55.41 7.82
N ARG A 297 22.99 -56.72 7.88
CA ARG A 297 21.98 -57.80 8.02
C ARG A 297 21.14 -57.68 9.30
N TRP A 298 21.65 -57.02 10.33
CA TRP A 298 20.92 -56.79 11.59
C TRP A 298 19.78 -55.76 11.44
N LEU A 299 19.96 -54.76 10.58
CA LEU A 299 18.98 -53.69 10.36
C LEU A 299 17.78 -54.22 9.56
N VAL A 300 18.03 -55.06 8.56
CA VAL A 300 16.98 -55.77 7.80
C VAL A 300 16.17 -56.72 8.68
N ARG A 301 16.82 -57.40 9.66
CA ARG A 301 16.12 -58.25 10.64
C ARG A 301 15.26 -57.43 11.60
N GLY A 302 15.73 -56.26 12.02
CA GLY A 302 14.99 -55.34 12.89
C GLY A 302 13.72 -54.79 12.22
N VAL A 303 13.83 -54.37 10.95
CA VAL A 303 12.68 -53.87 10.17
C VAL A 303 11.62 -54.95 9.97
N ARG A 304 12.02 -56.19 9.63
CA ARG A 304 11.08 -57.33 9.52
C ARG A 304 10.34 -57.62 10.83
N MET A 305 11.00 -57.49 11.98
CA MET A 305 10.35 -57.69 13.28
C MET A 305 9.32 -56.59 13.60
N LEU A 306 9.59 -55.36 13.18
CA LEU A 306 8.67 -54.24 13.34
C LEU A 306 7.44 -54.38 12.43
N GLU A 307 7.62 -54.83 11.18
CA GLU A 307 6.52 -55.11 10.26
C GLU A 307 5.60 -56.25 10.74
N ILE A 308 6.16 -57.29 11.38
CA ILE A 308 5.37 -58.38 11.97
C ILE A 308 4.54 -57.86 13.16
N ARG A 309 5.13 -57.02 14.02
CA ARG A 309 4.43 -56.44 15.19
C ARG A 309 3.32 -55.46 14.79
N THR A 310 3.51 -54.68 13.72
CA THR A 310 2.46 -53.78 13.22
C THR A 310 1.32 -54.55 12.55
N ALA A 311 1.61 -55.64 11.85
CA ALA A 311 0.58 -56.54 11.30
C ALA A 311 -0.25 -57.24 12.39
N GLU A 312 0.36 -57.66 13.50
CA GLU A 312 -0.34 -58.23 14.67
C GLU A 312 -1.25 -57.19 15.36
N TRP A 313 -0.81 -55.93 15.45
CA TRP A 313 -1.61 -54.84 15.99
C TRP A 313 -2.84 -54.51 15.15
N MET A 314 -2.69 -54.47 13.82
CA MET A 314 -3.79 -54.22 12.88
C MET A 314 -4.85 -55.33 12.93
N LYS A 315 -4.44 -56.59 13.11
CA LYS A 315 -5.39 -57.72 13.30
C LYS A 315 -6.18 -57.62 14.61
N LYS A 316 -5.56 -57.12 15.69
CA LYS A 316 -6.20 -56.98 17.01
C LYS A 316 -7.23 -55.84 17.06
N ALA A 317 -7.09 -54.83 16.20
CA ALA A 317 -8.01 -53.70 16.08
C ALA A 317 -9.33 -54.05 15.35
N ASN A 318 -9.32 -54.98 14.39
CA ASN A 318 -10.52 -55.40 13.63
C ASN A 318 -11.47 -56.36 14.39
N GLY A 319 -11.09 -56.86 15.57
CA GLY A 319 -11.91 -57.78 16.37
C GLY A 319 -12.93 -57.12 17.32
N LYS A 320 -12.98 -55.78 17.37
CA LYS A 320 -13.90 -55.02 18.24
C LYS A 320 -14.88 -54.19 17.40
N ALA A 321 -15.71 -54.85 16.60
CA ALA A 321 -16.91 -54.24 16.03
C ALA A 321 -18.08 -54.44 17.00
N ILE A 322 -18.54 -53.34 17.60
CA ILE A 322 -19.68 -53.29 18.53
C ILE A 322 -20.97 -53.48 17.71
N LYS A 323 -21.72 -54.56 17.97
CA LYS A 323 -23.10 -54.72 17.50
C LYS A 323 -24.03 -53.88 18.40
N PHE A 324 -24.80 -52.98 17.80
CA PHE A 324 -25.96 -52.37 18.44
C PHE A 324 -27.17 -53.28 18.26
N HIS A 325 -27.80 -53.68 19.36
CA HIS A 325 -29.20 -54.08 19.43
C HIS A 325 -30.00 -52.94 20.05
#